data_AF-A0A9E0ISV9-F1
#
_entry.id   AF-A0A9E0ISV9-F1
#
_cell.length_a   1.000
_cell.length_b   1.000
_cell.length_c   1.000
_cell.angle_alpha   90.00
_cell.angle_beta   90.00
_cell.angle_gamma   90.00
#
_symmetry.space_group_name_H-M   'P 1'
#
loop_
_entity.id
_entity.type
_entity.pdbx_description
1 polymer ?
#
loop_
_entity_poly.entity_id
_entity_poly.type
_entity_poly.pdbx_seq_one_letter_code
_entity_poly.pdbx_strand_id
1 'polypeptide(L)'
;MFASRRAPFLTAALAVLLFAGPACKDKHKGTPAGSAAGSAAGSAAAAGSGGDTIAVSGADRDRADAANALWALAPAGTRLGVVITAAGLQLLERGRTRLDQLDGPWRPALAEAWRGILGSAATLADAGLSTDLGLALFGLADQAGVIVLPVVDRARFVASHGGTAATSPDGHDQVGQATCTQTKHGYACASAAPLLAQLATGAMTGTVAVPRGQVEVQADLAALAVGANALMSAPRWLGLSVVLTPGAAVVRVRAQGTLAEPWAKLATTAPLPIDTTALAGFLSLAGPTDWKAFVAALDAPAKARVVFDELAGAAQVTIPAGSSDLVGRVPLAGKGGLVRGLITGCAGLPGFEIAADGSCQTPALPQLGRRLSLWIDGDDVRVGTRRQVAAGVPLPMTSIGAELAGGRYNLAAWGRGLMLGLEGLAAMVPGEIADQAMPSLLLLQQITEFGLGVKFDSDAVSGVIALRTVFTNPDDVLAAIQPALTAPIGPGAAQARLAAVEAAATKFPSSPLAGDVKAGPFGMTPATFALGAAAAVAIPAFVKYQRRAAAPPPAPGGESARDFADRLANSPDDDDDDDDAPGSDLGRVGGGSAAGSASPSAP
;
A
#
# COMPACT_ATOMS: atom_id res chain seq x y z
N MET A 1 7.23 -31.49 -8.16
CA MET A 1 6.18 -30.44 -8.25
C MET A 1 6.64 -29.07 -7.76
N PHE A 2 7.61 -28.93 -6.85
CA PHE A 2 8.08 -27.61 -6.38
C PHE A 2 9.10 -26.89 -7.29
N ALA A 3 9.79 -27.59 -8.21
CA ALA A 3 11.00 -27.05 -8.85
C ALA A 3 10.81 -26.22 -10.15
N SER A 4 9.62 -26.13 -10.76
CA SER A 4 9.48 -25.44 -12.08
C SER A 4 8.40 -24.37 -12.20
N ARG A 5 7.72 -23.98 -11.10
CA ARG A 5 6.77 -22.87 -11.09
C ARG A 5 7.19 -21.85 -10.04
N ARG A 6 7.86 -20.79 -10.49
CA ARG A 6 8.20 -19.63 -9.64
C ARG A 6 6.91 -19.07 -9.01
N ALA A 7 6.81 -19.16 -7.69
CA ALA A 7 5.96 -18.34 -6.81
C ALA A 7 4.40 -18.36 -6.90
N PRO A 8 3.68 -19.47 -7.20
CA PRO A 8 2.22 -19.50 -7.04
C PRO A 8 1.78 -19.42 -5.55
N PHE A 9 2.56 -19.96 -4.61
CA PHE A 9 2.21 -19.98 -3.18
C PHE A 9 2.23 -18.59 -2.52
N LEU A 10 3.20 -17.74 -2.87
CA LEU A 10 3.28 -16.36 -2.34
C LEU A 10 2.13 -15.50 -2.90
N THR A 11 1.79 -15.71 -4.18
CA THR A 11 0.66 -15.05 -4.85
C THR A 11 -0.68 -15.51 -4.25
N ALA A 12 -0.81 -16.79 -3.94
CA ALA A 12 -1.98 -17.37 -3.27
C ALA A 12 -2.15 -16.87 -1.83
N ALA A 13 -1.07 -16.79 -1.05
CA ALA A 13 -1.10 -16.26 0.32
C ALA A 13 -1.48 -14.77 0.35
N LEU A 14 -0.95 -13.96 -0.57
CA LEU A 14 -1.35 -12.56 -0.73
C LEU A 14 -2.80 -12.41 -1.21
N ALA A 15 -3.26 -13.28 -2.13
CA ALA A 15 -4.65 -13.26 -2.58
C ALA A 15 -5.61 -13.61 -1.44
N VAL A 16 -5.34 -14.66 -0.68
CA VAL A 16 -6.17 -15.06 0.48
C VAL A 16 -6.26 -13.96 1.54
N LEU A 17 -5.20 -13.16 1.74
CA LEU A 17 -5.18 -12.02 2.65
C LEU A 17 -6.08 -10.85 2.21
N LEU A 18 -6.33 -10.69 0.90
CA LEU A 18 -7.15 -9.60 0.36
C LEU A 18 -8.66 -9.89 0.43
N PHE A 19 -9.09 -11.11 0.76
CA PHE A 19 -10.51 -11.52 0.62
C PHE A 19 -11.20 -12.03 1.90
N ALA A 20 -10.58 -11.96 3.08
CA ALA A 20 -11.20 -12.43 4.32
C ALA A 20 -12.32 -11.47 4.82
N GLY A 21 -13.60 -11.83 4.59
CA GLY A 21 -14.79 -11.17 5.16
C GLY A 21 -15.25 -11.77 6.51
N PRO A 22 -16.21 -11.14 7.22
CA PRO A 22 -16.63 -11.54 8.56
C PRO A 22 -17.73 -12.61 8.60
N ALA A 23 -17.90 -13.18 9.79
CA ALA A 23 -18.71 -14.36 10.08
C ALA A 23 -20.07 -14.02 10.71
N CYS A 24 -21.14 -14.64 10.19
CA CYS A 24 -22.43 -14.74 10.87
C CYS A 24 -22.38 -15.84 11.94
N LYS A 25 -23.09 -15.65 13.06
CA LYS A 25 -23.17 -16.62 14.15
C LYS A 25 -24.35 -17.57 13.95
N ASP A 26 -24.10 -18.88 14.06
CA ASP A 26 -25.15 -19.89 14.22
C ASP A 26 -25.87 -19.72 15.56
N LYS A 27 -27.21 -19.78 15.51
CA LYS A 27 -28.10 -19.65 16.67
C LYS A 27 -27.99 -20.89 17.57
N HIS A 28 -27.13 -20.84 18.58
CA HIS A 28 -27.36 -21.62 19.80
C HIS A 28 -28.36 -20.87 20.69
N LYS A 29 -29.58 -21.42 20.79
CA LYS A 29 -30.60 -20.98 21.75
C LYS A 29 -30.14 -21.36 23.17
N GLY A 30 -29.97 -20.37 24.03
CA GLY A 30 -29.78 -20.55 25.46
C GLY A 30 -29.68 -19.20 26.18
N THR A 31 -30.78 -18.77 26.80
CA THR A 31 -30.90 -17.63 27.74
C THR A 31 -31.34 -18.26 29.10
N PRO A 32 -31.15 -17.64 30.29
CA PRO A 32 -31.03 -16.20 30.45
C PRO A 32 -30.13 -15.58 31.55
N ALA A 33 -29.94 -14.27 31.35
CA ALA A 33 -29.90 -13.17 32.31
C ALA A 33 -28.70 -12.97 33.26
N GLY A 34 -28.00 -11.85 33.03
CA GLY A 34 -27.17 -11.14 34.00
C GLY A 34 -26.99 -9.69 33.55
N SER A 35 -27.74 -8.78 34.16
CA SER A 35 -27.70 -7.33 33.96
C SER A 35 -26.37 -6.74 34.43
N ALA A 36 -25.72 -5.92 33.60
CA ALA A 36 -24.71 -4.97 34.05
C ALA A 36 -24.76 -3.70 33.18
N ALA A 37 -25.41 -2.68 33.71
CA ALA A 37 -25.27 -1.30 33.24
C ALA A 37 -23.94 -0.75 33.77
N GLY A 38 -23.10 -0.23 32.87
CA GLY A 38 -21.83 0.41 33.20
C GLY A 38 -21.60 1.62 32.29
N SER A 39 -21.74 2.80 32.88
CA SER A 39 -21.57 4.13 32.32
C SER A 39 -20.20 4.33 31.63
N ALA A 40 -20.21 4.81 30.38
CA ALA A 40 -19.04 5.36 29.71
C ALA A 40 -19.12 6.89 29.75
N ALA A 41 -18.48 7.50 30.76
CA ALA A 41 -18.23 8.94 30.80
C ALA A 41 -16.88 9.22 30.12
N GLY A 42 -16.90 10.14 29.17
CA GLY A 42 -15.73 10.56 28.41
C GLY A 42 -14.71 11.31 29.27
N SER A 43 -13.43 11.06 28.99
CA SER A 43 -12.33 11.91 29.43
C SER A 43 -11.60 12.40 28.19
N ALA A 44 -11.73 13.70 27.91
CA ALA A 44 -10.90 14.41 26.96
C ALA A 44 -9.54 14.65 27.62
N ALA A 45 -8.49 14.00 27.11
CA ALA A 45 -7.13 14.19 27.59
C ALA A 45 -6.38 15.21 26.71
N ALA A 46 -5.74 16.14 27.40
CA ALA A 46 -4.91 17.21 26.87
C ALA A 46 -3.66 16.69 26.16
N ALA A 47 -3.26 17.39 25.11
CA ALA A 47 -2.01 17.16 24.38
C ALA A 47 -0.79 17.51 25.25
N GLY A 48 -0.05 16.49 25.67
CA GLY A 48 1.26 16.62 26.30
C GLY A 48 2.28 15.76 25.54
N SER A 49 3.35 16.38 25.06
CA SER A 49 4.48 15.71 24.42
C SER A 49 5.28 14.91 25.46
N GLY A 50 4.92 13.66 25.66
CA GLY A 50 5.69 12.65 26.39
C GLY A 50 5.53 11.33 25.66
N GLY A 51 6.57 10.50 25.61
CA GLY A 51 6.55 9.24 24.86
C GLY A 51 5.39 8.34 25.29
N ASP A 52 4.29 8.39 24.55
CA ASP A 52 3.10 7.57 24.77
C ASP A 52 3.43 6.11 24.47
N THR A 53 3.80 5.37 25.50
CA THR A 53 3.58 3.93 25.52
C THR A 53 2.08 3.71 25.56
N ILE A 54 1.44 3.64 24.38
CA ILE A 54 0.06 3.17 24.24
C ILE A 54 -0.01 1.82 24.97
N ALA A 55 -0.85 1.73 26.00
CA ALA A 55 -1.03 0.50 26.76
C ALA A 55 -1.41 -0.62 25.80
N VAL A 56 -0.49 -1.56 25.58
CA VAL A 56 -0.72 -2.74 24.75
C VAL A 56 -1.80 -3.56 25.43
N SER A 57 -2.91 -3.81 24.74
CA SER A 57 -4.00 -4.61 25.29
C SER A 57 -3.52 -6.04 25.56
N GLY A 58 -4.16 -6.77 26.49
CA GLY A 58 -3.82 -8.18 26.73
C GLY A 58 -3.87 -9.03 25.46
N ALA A 59 -4.88 -8.79 24.61
CA ALA A 59 -5.03 -9.47 23.32
C ALA A 59 -3.89 -9.17 22.33
N ASP A 60 -3.30 -7.98 22.37
CA ASP A 60 -2.15 -7.64 21.52
C ASP A 60 -0.87 -8.31 22.02
N ARG A 61 -0.71 -8.48 23.34
CA ARG A 61 0.39 -9.22 23.94
C ARG A 61 0.32 -10.71 23.59
N ASP A 62 -0.83 -11.34 23.80
CA ASP A 62 -1.03 -12.76 23.48
C ASP A 62 -0.78 -13.04 21.98
N ARG A 63 -1.20 -12.12 21.11
CA ARG A 63 -0.92 -12.19 19.66
C ARG A 63 0.58 -12.11 19.37
N ALA A 64 1.28 -11.17 20.00
CA ALA A 64 2.72 -11.02 19.84
C ALA A 64 3.48 -12.27 20.30
N ASP A 65 3.09 -12.85 21.43
CA ASP A 65 3.72 -14.06 21.97
C ASP A 65 3.48 -15.27 21.08
N ALA A 66 2.25 -15.44 20.55
CA ALA A 66 1.94 -16.50 19.59
C ALA A 66 2.77 -16.37 18.30
N ALA A 67 2.91 -15.17 17.74
CA ALA A 67 3.74 -14.93 16.57
C ALA A 67 5.23 -15.18 16.87
N ASN A 68 5.73 -14.72 18.02
CA ASN A 68 7.12 -14.95 18.46
C ASN A 68 7.43 -16.44 18.60
N ALA A 69 6.51 -17.23 19.15
CA ALA A 69 6.67 -18.68 19.30
C ALA A 69 6.84 -19.38 17.94
N LEU A 70 6.10 -18.94 16.92
CA LEU A 70 6.21 -19.46 15.55
C LEU A 70 7.51 -19.01 14.89
N TRP A 71 7.89 -17.73 15.03
CA TRP A 71 9.17 -17.22 14.51
C TRP A 71 10.39 -17.91 15.11
N ALA A 72 10.30 -18.34 16.38
CA ALA A 72 11.35 -19.12 17.04
C ALA A 72 11.58 -20.51 16.43
N LEU A 73 10.73 -20.96 15.48
CA LEU A 73 10.90 -22.22 14.75
C LEU A 73 11.78 -22.08 13.51
N ALA A 74 12.16 -20.87 13.13
CA ALA A 74 12.91 -20.61 11.91
C ALA A 74 14.21 -21.45 11.84
N PRO A 75 14.45 -22.18 10.75
CA PRO A 75 15.73 -22.81 10.50
C PRO A 75 16.87 -21.81 10.31
N ALA A 76 18.11 -22.24 10.57
CA ALA A 76 19.29 -21.47 10.19
C ALA A 76 19.30 -21.18 8.69
N GLY A 77 19.70 -19.97 8.29
CA GLY A 77 19.76 -19.57 6.88
C GLY A 77 18.41 -19.27 6.21
N THR A 78 17.33 -19.16 6.98
CA THR A 78 16.02 -18.73 6.46
C THR A 78 16.12 -17.33 5.82
N ARG A 79 15.65 -17.20 4.57
CA ARG A 79 15.62 -15.94 3.80
C ARG A 79 14.19 -15.43 3.60
N LEU A 80 13.19 -16.27 3.75
CA LEU A 80 11.78 -15.91 3.70
C LEU A 80 11.07 -16.65 4.82
N GLY A 81 10.27 -15.95 5.62
CA GLY A 81 9.38 -16.54 6.59
C GLY A 81 7.98 -15.98 6.45
N VAL A 82 6.98 -16.82 6.63
CA VAL A 82 5.57 -16.46 6.74
C VAL A 82 5.02 -17.12 8.00
N VAL A 83 4.39 -16.34 8.86
CA VAL A 83 3.78 -16.82 10.10
C VAL A 83 2.32 -16.41 10.11
N ILE A 84 1.43 -17.35 10.44
CA ILE A 84 0.00 -17.13 10.63
C ILE A 84 -0.36 -17.63 12.03
N THR A 85 -0.75 -16.72 12.92
CA THR A 85 -1.22 -17.08 14.26
C THR A 85 -2.55 -17.86 14.20
N ALA A 86 -2.92 -18.56 15.28
CA ALA A 86 -4.21 -19.24 15.42
C ALA A 86 -5.40 -18.32 15.08
N ALA A 87 -5.43 -17.11 15.67
CA ALA A 87 -6.45 -16.10 15.39
C ALA A 87 -6.49 -15.69 13.90
N GLY A 88 -5.33 -15.68 13.22
CA GLY A 88 -5.23 -15.46 11.78
C GLY A 88 -5.88 -16.59 10.98
N LEU A 89 -5.55 -17.85 11.29
CA LEU A 89 -6.14 -19.02 10.64
C LEU A 89 -7.66 -19.08 10.82
N GLN A 90 -8.18 -18.78 12.01
CA GLN A 90 -9.62 -18.68 12.26
C GLN A 90 -10.30 -17.62 11.40
N LEU A 91 -9.64 -16.48 11.14
CA LEU A 91 -10.20 -15.44 10.26
C LEU A 91 -10.12 -15.86 8.78
N LEU A 92 -9.04 -16.52 8.37
CA LEU A 92 -8.88 -17.00 7.00
C LEU A 92 -9.89 -18.10 6.66
N GLU A 93 -10.10 -19.07 7.55
CA GLU A 93 -11.10 -20.13 7.36
C GLU A 93 -12.51 -19.55 7.25
N ARG A 94 -12.89 -18.67 8.17
CA ARG A 94 -14.20 -17.99 8.13
C ARG A 94 -14.37 -17.17 6.85
N GLY A 95 -13.34 -16.43 6.47
CA GLY A 95 -13.31 -15.65 5.23
C GLY A 95 -13.53 -16.53 4.00
N ARG A 96 -12.84 -17.67 3.93
CA ARG A 96 -13.02 -18.65 2.86
C ARG A 96 -14.43 -19.22 2.82
N THR A 97 -14.96 -19.73 3.93
CA THR A 97 -16.33 -20.28 3.97
C THR A 97 -17.34 -19.27 3.44
N ARG A 98 -17.13 -17.98 3.74
CA ARG A 98 -17.98 -16.91 3.22
C ARG A 98 -17.79 -16.68 1.72
N LEU A 99 -16.54 -16.66 1.25
CA LEU A 99 -16.24 -16.56 -0.18
C LEU A 99 -16.88 -17.73 -0.93
N ASP A 100 -16.78 -18.97 -0.45
CA ASP A 100 -17.36 -20.15 -1.10
C ASP A 100 -18.89 -20.05 -1.34
N GLN A 101 -19.58 -19.16 -0.61
CA GLN A 101 -21.01 -18.83 -0.78
C GLN A 101 -21.28 -17.74 -1.84
N LEU A 102 -20.24 -17.03 -2.28
CA LEU A 102 -20.32 -15.98 -3.29
C LEU A 102 -19.87 -16.56 -4.64
N ASP A 103 -20.71 -16.42 -5.66
CA ASP A 103 -20.28 -16.70 -7.03
C ASP A 103 -19.36 -15.59 -7.55
N GLY A 104 -18.25 -15.98 -8.17
CA GLY A 104 -17.31 -15.01 -8.72
C GLY A 104 -16.16 -15.65 -9.52
N PRO A 105 -15.53 -14.89 -10.43
CA PRO A 105 -14.44 -15.39 -11.28
C PRO A 105 -13.15 -15.70 -10.51
N TRP A 106 -13.06 -15.27 -9.25
CA TRP A 106 -11.93 -15.56 -8.37
C TRP A 106 -12.00 -16.98 -7.76
N ARG A 107 -13.15 -17.67 -7.81
CA ARG A 107 -13.36 -18.99 -7.18
C ARG A 107 -12.32 -20.04 -7.59
N PRO A 108 -11.96 -20.22 -8.88
CA PRO A 108 -10.96 -21.22 -9.26
C PRO A 108 -9.58 -20.94 -8.66
N ALA A 109 -9.17 -19.67 -8.66
CA ALA A 109 -7.87 -19.26 -8.10
C ALA A 109 -7.84 -19.45 -6.57
N LEU A 110 -8.94 -19.12 -5.88
CA LEU A 110 -9.05 -19.35 -4.44
C LEU A 110 -9.09 -20.85 -4.11
N ALA A 111 -9.86 -21.64 -4.86
CA ALA A 111 -9.91 -23.09 -4.67
C ALA A 111 -8.55 -23.75 -4.90
N GLU A 112 -7.79 -23.30 -5.91
CA GLU A 112 -6.41 -23.75 -6.13
C GLU A 112 -5.49 -23.40 -4.95
N ALA A 113 -5.55 -22.15 -4.47
CA ALA A 113 -4.78 -21.69 -3.33
C ALA A 113 -5.03 -22.55 -2.08
N TRP A 114 -6.30 -22.86 -1.80
CA TRP A 114 -6.68 -23.67 -0.64
C TRP A 114 -6.40 -25.16 -0.80
N ARG A 115 -6.44 -25.70 -2.02
CA ARG A 115 -6.10 -27.11 -2.27
C ARG A 115 -4.67 -27.44 -1.84
N GLY A 116 -3.75 -26.48 -1.94
CA GLY A 116 -2.38 -26.66 -1.44
C GLY A 116 -2.28 -26.85 0.08
N ILE A 117 -3.25 -26.34 0.85
CA ILE A 117 -3.29 -26.43 2.33
C ILE A 117 -4.18 -27.58 2.79
N LEU A 118 -5.28 -27.84 2.08
CA LEU A 118 -6.27 -28.84 2.44
C LEU A 118 -6.06 -30.22 1.82
N GLY A 119 -5.26 -30.32 0.76
CA GLY A 119 -5.21 -31.50 -0.08
C GLY A 119 -6.59 -31.75 -0.72
N SER A 120 -7.14 -32.94 -0.47
CA SER A 120 -8.48 -33.34 -0.93
C SER A 120 -9.62 -32.96 0.03
N ALA A 121 -9.31 -32.38 1.19
CA ALA A 121 -10.31 -32.05 2.21
C ALA A 121 -11.14 -30.80 1.86
N ALA A 122 -12.35 -30.72 2.42
CA ALA A 122 -13.24 -29.55 2.24
C ALA A 122 -12.92 -28.42 3.23
N THR A 123 -12.58 -28.75 4.48
CA THR A 123 -12.27 -27.80 5.57
C THR A 123 -10.91 -28.09 6.20
N LEU A 124 -10.41 -27.18 7.07
CA LEU A 124 -9.17 -27.44 7.83
C LEU A 124 -9.34 -28.66 8.77
N ALA A 125 -10.50 -28.76 9.44
CA ALA A 125 -10.80 -29.89 10.33
C ALA A 125 -10.87 -31.23 9.56
N ASP A 126 -11.41 -31.24 8.34
CA ASP A 126 -11.43 -32.42 7.47
C ASP A 126 -10.02 -32.80 6.98
N ALA A 127 -9.10 -31.83 6.92
CA ALA A 127 -7.68 -32.06 6.65
C ALA A 127 -6.90 -32.49 7.89
N GLY A 128 -7.53 -32.60 9.07
CA GLY A 128 -6.85 -32.92 10.33
C GLY A 128 -6.07 -31.75 10.92
N LEU A 129 -6.37 -30.52 10.50
CA LEU A 129 -5.75 -29.26 10.95
C LEU A 129 -6.65 -28.57 11.98
N SER A 130 -6.03 -27.92 12.98
CA SER A 130 -6.71 -27.07 13.97
C SER A 130 -6.51 -25.59 13.65
N THR A 131 -7.48 -24.76 14.03
CA THR A 131 -7.35 -23.30 14.03
C THR A 131 -6.96 -22.72 15.38
N ASP A 132 -6.69 -23.57 16.38
CA ASP A 132 -6.20 -23.18 17.71
C ASP A 132 -4.66 -23.11 17.77
N LEU A 133 -3.99 -23.64 16.75
CA LEU A 133 -2.55 -23.59 16.57
C LEU A 133 -2.21 -22.70 15.37
N GLY A 134 -1.00 -22.15 15.36
CA GLY A 134 -0.52 -21.35 14.23
C GLY A 134 0.15 -22.18 13.13
N LEU A 135 0.45 -21.51 12.02
CA LEU A 135 1.19 -22.05 10.88
C LEU A 135 2.45 -21.20 10.65
N ALA A 136 3.55 -21.84 10.31
CA ALA A 136 4.78 -21.16 9.89
C ALA A 136 5.35 -21.79 8.62
N LEU A 137 5.89 -20.99 7.72
CA LEU A 137 6.58 -21.41 6.51
C LEU A 137 7.91 -20.66 6.40
N PHE A 138 8.99 -21.39 6.16
CA PHE A 138 10.34 -20.87 6.07
C PHE A 138 10.99 -21.35 4.77
N GLY A 139 11.38 -20.41 3.92
CA GLY A 139 12.18 -20.63 2.73
C GLY A 139 13.65 -20.35 3.00
N LEU A 140 14.50 -21.31 2.65
CA LEU A 140 15.96 -21.19 2.68
C LEU A 140 16.49 -20.85 1.27
N ALA A 141 17.82 -20.77 1.13
CA ALA A 141 18.45 -20.77 -0.19
C ALA A 141 18.07 -22.02 -1.00
N ASP A 142 18.23 -21.96 -2.33
CA ASP A 142 18.10 -23.10 -3.25
C ASP A 142 16.73 -23.80 -3.26
N GLN A 143 15.65 -23.07 -2.97
CA GLN A 143 14.26 -23.58 -2.95
C GLN A 143 13.98 -24.65 -1.87
N ALA A 144 14.90 -24.86 -0.94
CA ALA A 144 14.64 -25.65 0.25
C ALA A 144 13.65 -24.92 1.18
N GLY A 145 12.78 -25.67 1.83
CA GLY A 145 11.77 -25.07 2.71
C GLY A 145 11.31 -26.00 3.82
N VAL A 146 10.84 -25.38 4.91
CA VAL A 146 10.23 -26.04 6.05
C VAL A 146 8.88 -25.38 6.34
N ILE A 147 7.84 -26.16 6.53
CA ILE A 147 6.52 -25.71 6.95
C ILE A 147 6.15 -26.40 8.27
N VAL A 148 5.62 -25.65 9.22
CA VAL A 148 5.06 -26.16 10.47
C VAL A 148 3.56 -25.96 10.42
N LEU A 149 2.83 -27.06 10.45
CA LEU A 149 1.37 -27.12 10.26
C LEU A 149 0.66 -27.44 11.58
N PRO A 150 -0.55 -26.91 11.79
CA PRO A 150 -1.36 -27.12 12.99
C PRO A 150 -2.08 -28.48 12.98
N VAL A 151 -1.40 -29.58 12.69
CA VAL A 151 -2.01 -30.91 12.58
C VAL A 151 -2.38 -31.45 13.97
N VAL A 152 -3.65 -31.79 14.16
CA VAL A 152 -4.19 -32.43 15.37
C VAL A 152 -4.63 -33.89 15.11
N ASP A 153 -4.86 -34.26 13.85
CA ASP A 153 -5.15 -35.64 13.43
C ASP A 153 -4.17 -36.04 12.31
N ARG A 154 -3.02 -36.62 12.70
CA ARG A 154 -1.94 -37.04 11.79
C ARG A 154 -2.44 -37.98 10.70
N ALA A 155 -3.26 -38.96 11.05
CA ALA A 155 -3.74 -39.96 10.10
C ALA A 155 -4.61 -39.31 9.02
N ARG A 156 -5.51 -38.41 9.42
CA ARG A 156 -6.35 -37.65 8.50
C ARG A 156 -5.56 -36.69 7.63
N PHE A 157 -4.55 -36.02 8.19
CA PHE A 157 -3.66 -35.14 7.42
C PHE A 157 -2.90 -35.90 6.34
N VAL A 158 -2.24 -37.00 6.72
CA VAL A 158 -1.48 -37.84 5.77
C VAL A 158 -2.42 -38.39 4.69
N ALA A 159 -3.61 -38.88 5.05
CA ALA A 159 -4.57 -39.40 4.09
C ALA A 159 -5.10 -38.33 3.11
N SER A 160 -5.50 -37.16 3.62
CA SER A 160 -6.05 -36.07 2.79
C SER A 160 -5.05 -35.49 1.79
N HIS A 161 -3.75 -35.64 2.06
CA HIS A 161 -2.65 -35.19 1.21
C HIS A 161 -1.97 -36.32 0.41
N GLY A 162 -2.53 -37.53 0.41
CA GLY A 162 -2.00 -38.67 -0.36
C GLY A 162 -0.62 -39.13 0.11
N GLY A 163 -0.32 -39.00 1.39
CA GLY A 163 0.95 -39.39 1.99
C GLY A 163 1.00 -40.84 2.48
N THR A 164 2.18 -41.26 2.92
CA THR A 164 2.43 -42.56 3.58
C THR A 164 2.92 -42.32 5.00
N ALA A 165 2.22 -42.89 5.98
CA ALA A 165 2.60 -42.77 7.38
C ALA A 165 3.81 -43.65 7.71
N ALA A 166 4.74 -43.13 8.49
CA ALA A 166 5.81 -43.89 9.10
C ALA A 166 5.26 -44.95 10.06
N THR A 167 5.86 -46.13 10.00
CA THR A 167 5.55 -47.29 10.84
C THR A 167 6.17 -47.19 12.24
N SER A 168 7.22 -46.38 12.40
CA SER A 168 7.87 -46.09 13.69
C SER A 168 7.42 -44.72 14.23
N PRO A 169 7.25 -44.55 15.55
CA PRO A 169 7.01 -43.24 16.18
C PRO A 169 8.09 -42.20 15.87
N ASP A 170 9.34 -42.63 15.70
CA ASP A 170 10.49 -41.77 15.37
C ASP A 170 10.69 -41.61 13.86
N GLY A 171 9.89 -42.32 13.06
CA GLY A 171 10.00 -42.28 11.61
C GLY A 171 9.43 -40.99 11.02
N HIS A 172 9.75 -40.74 9.76
CA HIS A 172 9.22 -39.60 9.03
C HIS A 172 8.11 -40.02 8.07
N ASP A 173 6.99 -39.30 8.13
CA ASP A 173 5.92 -39.44 7.15
C ASP A 173 6.36 -38.87 5.81
N GLN A 174 5.84 -39.43 4.72
CA GLN A 174 6.04 -38.90 3.38
C GLN A 174 4.73 -38.28 2.90
N VAL A 175 4.69 -36.96 2.73
CA VAL A 175 3.50 -36.24 2.27
C VAL A 175 3.85 -35.50 0.99
N GLY A 176 3.40 -36.03 -0.15
CA GLY A 176 3.84 -35.55 -1.46
C GLY A 176 5.36 -35.73 -1.66
N GLN A 177 6.08 -34.61 -1.81
CA GLN A 177 7.56 -34.60 -1.89
C GLN A 177 8.22 -34.18 -0.57
N ALA A 178 7.45 -34.01 0.50
CA ALA A 178 7.94 -33.56 1.78
C ALA A 178 8.10 -34.73 2.75
N THR A 179 9.16 -34.65 3.55
CA THR A 179 9.38 -35.50 4.72
C THR A 179 8.83 -34.77 5.95
N CYS A 180 7.96 -35.41 6.72
CA CYS A 180 7.28 -34.79 7.85
C CYS A 180 7.52 -35.52 9.18
N THR A 181 7.49 -34.79 10.29
CA THR A 181 7.61 -35.32 11.65
C THR A 181 6.79 -34.50 12.64
N GLN A 182 6.35 -35.13 13.72
CA GLN A 182 5.67 -34.45 14.80
C GLN A 182 6.69 -33.71 15.69
N THR A 183 6.33 -32.50 16.10
CA THR A 183 7.13 -31.65 16.99
C THR A 183 6.27 -31.21 18.18
N LYS A 184 6.88 -30.60 19.20
CA LYS A 184 6.14 -30.00 20.31
C LYS A 184 5.20 -28.86 19.89
N HIS A 185 5.38 -28.28 18.71
CA HIS A 185 4.67 -27.08 18.24
C HIS A 185 3.70 -27.37 17.09
N GLY A 186 3.55 -28.63 16.70
CA GLY A 186 2.75 -29.04 15.55
C GLY A 186 3.50 -30.05 14.70
N TYR A 187 3.20 -30.07 13.41
CA TYR A 187 3.71 -31.08 12.48
C TYR A 187 4.56 -30.42 11.41
N ALA A 188 5.86 -30.72 11.43
CA ALA A 188 6.83 -30.06 10.57
C ALA A 188 7.11 -30.91 9.34
N CYS A 189 6.99 -30.32 8.16
CA CYS A 189 7.30 -30.91 6.87
C CYS A 189 8.42 -30.13 6.19
N ALA A 190 9.38 -30.83 5.60
CA ALA A 190 10.48 -30.22 4.87
C ALA A 190 10.72 -30.91 3.53
N SER A 191 11.34 -30.20 2.59
CA SER A 191 11.73 -30.77 1.30
C SER A 191 12.79 -31.89 1.40
N ALA A 192 13.49 -31.98 2.53
CA ALA A 192 14.44 -33.05 2.83
C ALA A 192 14.55 -33.26 4.35
N ALA A 193 14.72 -34.51 4.78
CA ALA A 193 14.82 -34.87 6.21
C ALA A 193 15.86 -34.07 7.01
N PRO A 194 17.08 -33.79 6.51
CA PRO A 194 18.09 -33.05 7.28
C PRO A 194 17.68 -31.62 7.64
N LEU A 195 16.73 -31.01 6.92
CA LEU A 195 16.22 -29.67 7.23
C LEU A 195 15.36 -29.65 8.49
N LEU A 196 14.70 -30.76 8.83
CA LEU A 196 13.91 -30.87 10.06
C LEU A 196 14.79 -30.74 11.31
N ALA A 197 16.03 -31.23 11.24
CA ALA A 197 17.01 -31.08 12.32
C ALA A 197 17.49 -29.63 12.52
N GLN A 198 17.22 -28.73 11.55
CA GLN A 198 17.58 -27.33 11.64
C GLN A 198 16.46 -26.46 12.24
N LEU A 199 15.28 -27.00 12.51
CA LEU A 199 14.20 -26.24 13.15
C LEU A 199 14.65 -25.57 14.45
N ALA A 200 14.23 -24.32 14.64
CA ALA A 200 14.57 -23.50 15.80
C ALA A 200 16.08 -23.25 16.03
N THR A 201 16.91 -23.39 15.00
CA THR A 201 18.34 -23.04 15.06
C THR A 201 18.67 -21.66 14.48
N GLY A 202 17.73 -21.05 13.76
CA GLY A 202 17.87 -19.72 13.18
C GLY A 202 17.21 -18.62 14.03
N ALA A 203 17.43 -17.38 13.63
CA ALA A 203 16.76 -16.21 14.20
C ALA A 203 16.23 -15.31 13.09
N MET A 204 14.90 -15.21 13.00
CA MET A 204 14.22 -14.19 12.20
C MET A 204 13.50 -13.15 13.07
N THR A 205 13.40 -13.39 14.37
CA THR A 205 12.82 -12.43 15.30
C THR A 205 13.75 -11.22 15.41
N GLY A 206 13.22 -10.03 15.15
CA GLY A 206 13.97 -8.77 15.28
C GLY A 206 14.75 -8.35 14.03
N THR A 207 14.72 -9.12 12.95
CA THR A 207 15.38 -8.74 11.69
C THR A 207 14.76 -7.47 11.12
N VAL A 208 13.43 -7.38 11.12
CA VAL A 208 12.70 -6.14 10.82
C VAL A 208 11.68 -5.87 11.92
N ALA A 209 11.76 -4.69 12.53
CA ALA A 209 10.78 -4.22 13.50
C ALA A 209 9.50 -3.76 12.80
N VAL A 210 8.53 -4.66 12.64
CA VAL A 210 7.14 -4.33 12.31
C VAL A 210 6.23 -4.65 13.51
N PRO A 211 5.17 -3.86 13.77
CA PRO A 211 4.19 -4.21 14.80
C PRO A 211 3.61 -5.59 14.54
N ARG A 212 3.36 -6.37 15.60
CA ARG A 212 2.90 -7.76 15.47
C ARG A 212 1.49 -7.86 14.90
N GLY A 213 1.29 -8.83 14.02
CA GLY A 213 0.05 -9.09 13.29
C GLY A 213 -0.49 -10.50 13.51
N GLN A 214 -1.67 -10.80 12.94
CA GLN A 214 -2.11 -12.19 12.84
C GLN A 214 -1.41 -12.94 11.71
N VAL A 215 -0.98 -12.21 10.68
CA VAL A 215 -0.14 -12.73 9.59
C VAL A 215 1.09 -11.86 9.47
N GLU A 216 2.26 -12.49 9.41
CA GLU A 216 3.54 -11.81 9.31
C GLU A 216 4.38 -12.42 8.20
N VAL A 217 5.09 -11.59 7.46
CA VAL A 217 6.06 -11.99 6.45
C VAL A 217 7.37 -11.28 6.75
N GLN A 218 8.47 -12.01 6.72
CA GLN A 218 9.80 -11.43 6.73
C GLN A 218 10.59 -12.02 5.57
N ALA A 219 11.24 -11.18 4.78
CA ALA A 219 11.95 -11.63 3.58
C ALA A 219 13.21 -10.83 3.36
N ASP A 220 14.26 -11.51 2.93
CA ASP A 220 15.47 -10.90 2.37
C ASP A 220 15.09 -10.35 0.98
N LEU A 221 15.20 -9.04 0.82
CA LEU A 221 14.81 -8.37 -0.43
C LEU A 221 15.71 -8.74 -1.60
N ALA A 222 16.99 -9.04 -1.34
CA ALA A 222 17.90 -9.52 -2.37
C ALA A 222 17.46 -10.92 -2.85
N ALA A 223 16.86 -11.74 -1.97
CA ALA A 223 16.32 -13.04 -2.34
C ALA A 223 15.05 -12.94 -3.20
N LEU A 224 14.22 -11.93 -2.95
CA LEU A 224 12.96 -11.77 -3.68
C LEU A 224 13.14 -11.24 -5.10
N ALA A 225 14.31 -10.70 -5.45
CA ALA A 225 14.56 -10.01 -6.72
C ALA A 225 13.42 -9.03 -7.08
N VAL A 226 12.85 -8.37 -6.07
CA VAL A 226 11.81 -7.36 -6.27
C VAL A 226 12.53 -6.06 -6.63
N GLY A 227 11.97 -5.26 -7.55
CA GLY A 227 12.52 -4.01 -8.07
C GLY A 227 12.71 -2.87 -7.06
N ALA A 228 13.07 -3.18 -5.81
CA ALA A 228 13.36 -2.24 -4.74
C ALA A 228 14.53 -1.28 -5.06
N ASN A 229 15.33 -1.60 -6.08
CA ASN A 229 16.46 -0.77 -6.53
C ASN A 229 16.05 0.66 -6.96
N ALA A 230 14.78 0.90 -7.28
CA ALA A 230 14.28 2.24 -7.58
C ALA A 230 14.11 3.13 -6.33
N LEU A 231 13.97 2.51 -5.16
CA LEU A 231 13.72 3.19 -3.89
C LEU A 231 14.93 3.13 -2.95
N MET A 232 15.64 2.01 -2.97
CA MET A 232 16.79 1.73 -2.11
C MET A 232 18.01 1.36 -2.96
N SER A 233 19.17 1.91 -2.63
CA SER A 233 20.45 1.55 -3.23
C SER A 233 21.02 0.24 -2.67
N ALA A 234 20.62 -0.14 -1.44
CA ALA A 234 21.05 -1.37 -0.79
C ALA A 234 19.90 -2.00 0.03
N PRO A 235 18.90 -2.63 -0.62
CA PRO A 235 17.80 -3.29 0.08
C PRO A 235 18.31 -4.51 0.86
N ARG A 236 17.85 -4.67 2.11
CA ARG A 236 18.26 -5.80 2.97
C ARG A 236 17.06 -6.68 3.29
N TRP A 237 16.10 -6.14 4.02
CA TRP A 237 14.99 -6.93 4.56
C TRP A 237 13.65 -6.23 4.38
N LEU A 238 12.61 -7.02 4.21
CA LEU A 238 11.21 -6.62 4.20
C LEU A 238 10.51 -7.32 5.35
N GLY A 239 9.89 -6.54 6.22
CA GLY A 239 8.89 -7.00 7.18
C GLY A 239 7.52 -6.55 6.71
N LEU A 240 6.54 -7.44 6.82
CA LEU A 240 5.13 -7.14 6.62
C LEU A 240 4.33 -7.78 7.76
N SER A 241 3.35 -7.07 8.28
CA SER A 241 2.38 -7.61 9.22
C SER A 241 0.96 -7.21 8.82
N VAL A 242 0.01 -8.10 9.06
CA VAL A 242 -1.40 -7.88 8.78
C VAL A 242 -2.18 -8.09 10.06
N VAL A 243 -2.93 -7.07 10.45
CA VAL A 243 -3.97 -7.16 11.48
C VAL A 243 -5.31 -7.21 10.78
N LEU A 244 -5.98 -8.35 10.91
CA LEU A 244 -7.31 -8.64 10.41
C LEU A 244 -8.33 -8.46 11.53
N THR A 245 -9.42 -7.79 11.19
CA THR A 245 -10.63 -7.71 12.01
C THR A 245 -11.83 -7.98 11.10
N PRO A 246 -13.00 -8.37 11.65
CA PRO A 246 -14.22 -8.53 10.86
C PRO A 246 -14.48 -7.34 9.92
N GLY A 247 -14.29 -7.53 8.60
CA GLY A 247 -14.52 -6.50 7.58
C GLY A 247 -13.46 -5.42 7.42
N ALA A 248 -12.31 -5.50 8.10
CA ALA A 248 -11.22 -4.55 7.96
C ALA A 248 -9.83 -5.21 8.08
N ALA A 249 -8.85 -4.63 7.39
CA ALA A 249 -7.46 -5.08 7.45
C ALA A 249 -6.51 -3.88 7.55
N VAL A 250 -5.46 -4.03 8.36
CA VAL A 250 -4.35 -3.09 8.45
C VAL A 250 -3.07 -3.85 8.13
N VAL A 251 -2.46 -3.49 7.01
CA VAL A 251 -1.16 -4.00 6.57
C VAL A 251 -0.10 -2.97 6.96
N ARG A 252 0.95 -3.41 7.65
CA ARG A 252 2.13 -2.62 7.92
C ARG A 252 3.31 -3.23 7.20
N VAL A 253 4.13 -2.39 6.61
CA VAL A 253 5.34 -2.80 5.89
C VAL A 253 6.50 -2.00 6.45
N ARG A 254 7.67 -2.63 6.56
CA ARG A 254 8.95 -1.95 6.74
C ARG A 254 9.98 -2.60 5.83
N ALA A 255 10.54 -1.84 4.91
CA ALA A 255 11.65 -2.25 4.07
C ALA A 255 12.91 -1.56 4.60
N GLN A 256 13.90 -2.33 5.06
CA GLN A 256 15.19 -1.84 5.53
C GLN A 256 16.21 -1.82 4.40
N GLY A 257 16.99 -0.73 4.35
CA GLY A 257 18.05 -0.53 3.37
C GLY A 257 18.44 0.94 3.25
N THR A 258 19.49 1.22 2.50
CA THR A 258 19.88 2.61 2.20
C THR A 258 18.95 3.18 1.15
N LEU A 259 18.31 4.32 1.43
CA LEU A 259 17.49 5.02 0.45
C LEU A 259 18.34 5.53 -0.72
N ALA A 260 17.81 5.41 -1.94
CA ALA A 260 18.37 6.08 -3.10
C ALA A 260 17.91 7.55 -3.13
N GLU A 261 18.71 8.43 -3.74
CA GLU A 261 18.24 9.76 -4.11
C GLU A 261 17.11 9.65 -5.17
N PRO A 262 16.05 10.48 -5.11
CA PRO A 262 15.84 11.60 -4.18
C PRO A 262 15.13 11.22 -2.87
N TRP A 263 14.81 9.94 -2.64
CA TRP A 263 14.00 9.49 -1.49
C TRP A 263 14.67 9.79 -0.15
N ALA A 264 16.00 9.74 -0.10
CA ALA A 264 16.77 10.12 1.09
C ALA A 264 16.47 11.57 1.56
N LYS A 265 16.21 12.50 0.63
CA LYS A 265 15.79 13.88 0.97
C LYS A 265 14.39 13.95 1.56
N LEU A 266 13.49 13.04 1.20
CA LEU A 266 12.17 13.00 1.82
C LEU A 266 12.25 12.56 3.29
N ALA A 267 13.22 11.71 3.64
CA ALA A 267 13.41 11.24 5.01
C ALA A 267 13.76 12.36 6.01
N THR A 268 14.32 13.48 5.54
CA THR A 268 14.64 14.65 6.37
C THR A 268 13.48 15.63 6.50
N THR A 269 12.38 15.41 5.78
CA THR A 269 11.23 16.31 5.77
C THR A 269 10.31 16.01 6.94
N ALA A 270 10.01 17.02 7.76
CA ALA A 270 9.04 16.88 8.84
C ALA A 270 7.63 16.61 8.27
N PRO A 271 6.91 15.59 8.77
CA PRO A 271 5.50 15.41 8.47
C PRO A 271 4.68 16.63 8.91
N LEU A 272 3.62 16.95 8.17
CA LEU A 272 2.71 18.03 8.54
C LEU A 272 1.51 17.46 9.32
N PRO A 273 1.23 17.93 10.55
CA PRO A 273 -0.03 17.61 11.22
C PRO A 273 -1.21 18.09 10.37
N ILE A 274 -2.29 17.32 10.42
CA ILE A 274 -3.52 17.60 9.68
C ILE A 274 -4.56 18.03 10.71
N ASP A 275 -5.25 19.15 10.47
CA ASP A 275 -6.42 19.50 11.28
C ASP A 275 -7.50 18.45 11.03
N THR A 276 -7.77 17.64 12.04
CA THR A 276 -8.65 16.48 11.93
C THR A 276 -10.13 16.83 12.10
N THR A 277 -10.45 18.10 12.36
CA THR A 277 -11.80 18.50 12.75
C THR A 277 -12.76 18.36 11.57
N ALA A 278 -13.79 17.52 11.74
CA ALA A 278 -14.87 17.33 10.78
C ALA A 278 -14.42 16.96 9.36
N LEU A 279 -13.36 16.17 9.21
CA LEU A 279 -12.91 15.67 7.91
C LEU A 279 -13.53 14.31 7.55
N ALA A 280 -13.86 14.14 6.28
CA ALA A 280 -14.14 12.85 5.67
C ALA A 280 -12.95 12.28 4.90
N GLY A 281 -11.96 13.11 4.53
CA GLY A 281 -10.74 12.63 3.91
C GLY A 281 -9.65 13.68 3.85
N PHE A 282 -8.41 13.22 3.69
CA PHE A 282 -7.25 14.05 3.43
C PHE A 282 -6.19 13.34 2.60
N LEU A 283 -5.33 14.12 1.97
CA LEU A 283 -4.05 13.72 1.42
C LEU A 283 -3.02 14.77 1.88
N SER A 284 -1.94 14.32 2.49
CA SER A 284 -0.81 15.14 2.92
C SER A 284 0.44 14.57 2.30
N LEU A 285 1.21 15.43 1.66
CA LEU A 285 2.54 15.14 1.15
C LEU A 285 3.47 16.12 1.84
N ALA A 286 4.27 15.61 2.78
CA ALA A 286 5.41 16.33 3.34
C ALA A 286 6.28 16.75 2.16
N GLY A 287 6.29 18.06 1.90
CA GLY A 287 6.96 18.55 0.73
C GLY A 287 8.45 18.49 0.98
N PRO A 288 9.22 17.87 0.08
CA PRO A 288 10.66 17.88 0.21
C PRO A 288 11.11 19.33 0.39
N THR A 289 12.20 19.55 1.12
CA THR A 289 12.90 20.85 1.08
C THR A 289 13.33 21.24 -0.35
N ASP A 290 13.22 20.30 -1.29
CA ASP A 290 13.59 20.39 -2.70
C ASP A 290 12.48 19.76 -3.59
N TRP A 291 11.39 20.49 -3.82
CA TRP A 291 10.30 20.07 -4.73
C TRP A 291 10.81 19.80 -6.15
N LYS A 292 11.88 20.47 -6.56
CA LYS A 292 12.54 20.28 -7.85
C LYS A 292 13.09 18.86 -8.00
N ALA A 293 13.78 18.33 -6.99
CA ALA A 293 14.30 16.95 -7.04
C ALA A 293 13.17 15.92 -7.15
N PHE A 294 12.07 16.13 -6.42
CA PHE A 294 10.90 15.25 -6.50
C PHE A 294 10.24 15.26 -7.88
N VAL A 295 10.02 16.46 -8.43
CA VAL A 295 9.39 16.64 -9.75
C VAL A 295 10.29 16.17 -10.88
N ALA A 296 11.61 16.31 -10.74
CA ALA A 296 12.59 15.75 -11.67
C ALA A 296 12.55 14.22 -11.67
N ALA A 297 12.37 13.57 -10.51
CA ALA A 297 12.22 12.12 -10.43
C ALA A 297 10.89 11.61 -11.02
N LEU A 298 9.87 12.48 -11.10
CA LEU A 298 8.61 12.20 -11.80
C LEU A 298 8.67 12.48 -13.31
N ASP A 299 9.84 12.88 -13.84
CA ASP A 299 10.04 13.27 -15.24
C ASP A 299 9.06 14.36 -15.72
N ALA A 300 8.72 15.31 -14.83
CA ALA A 300 7.79 16.36 -15.22
C ALA A 300 8.41 17.31 -16.27
N PRO A 301 7.60 17.89 -17.17
CA PRO A 301 8.06 18.85 -18.18
C PRO A 301 8.82 20.02 -17.56
N ALA A 302 9.84 20.54 -18.25
CA ALA A 302 10.66 21.66 -17.76
C ALA A 302 9.84 22.88 -17.31
N LYS A 303 8.74 23.19 -18.01
CA LYS A 303 7.83 24.29 -17.65
C LYS A 303 7.13 24.08 -16.30
N ALA A 304 6.81 22.84 -15.95
CA ALA A 304 6.21 22.53 -14.65
C ALA A 304 7.24 22.74 -13.53
N ARG A 305 8.52 22.39 -13.74
CA ARG A 305 9.59 22.51 -12.74
C ARG A 305 9.74 23.93 -12.17
N VAL A 306 9.60 24.95 -13.01
CA VAL A 306 9.73 26.36 -12.57
C VAL A 306 8.63 26.76 -11.58
N VAL A 307 7.42 26.20 -11.71
CA VAL A 307 6.32 26.42 -10.75
C VAL A 307 6.65 25.78 -9.40
N PHE A 308 7.29 24.60 -9.41
CA PHE A 308 7.65 23.87 -8.19
C PHE A 308 8.80 24.50 -7.41
N ASP A 309 9.67 25.28 -8.07
CA ASP A 309 10.75 26.04 -7.40
C ASP A 309 10.20 27.11 -6.42
N GLU A 310 8.96 27.55 -6.62
CA GLU A 310 8.29 28.52 -5.76
C GLU A 310 7.32 27.88 -4.75
N LEU A 311 7.31 26.55 -4.62
CA LEU A 311 6.53 25.86 -3.59
C LEU A 311 7.41 25.57 -2.37
N ALA A 312 6.83 25.73 -1.18
CA ALA A 312 7.48 25.43 0.09
C ALA A 312 6.62 24.48 0.92
N GLY A 313 7.29 23.73 1.79
CA GLY A 313 6.62 22.90 2.79
C GLY A 313 5.65 21.89 2.20
N ALA A 314 4.74 21.39 3.04
CA ALA A 314 3.87 20.29 2.70
C ALA A 314 2.63 20.70 1.90
N ALA A 315 2.28 19.88 0.91
CA ALA A 315 1.04 19.98 0.18
C ALA A 315 -0.05 19.19 0.92
N GLN A 316 -1.23 19.78 1.06
CA GLN A 316 -2.39 19.13 1.67
C GLN A 316 -3.60 19.24 0.77
N VAL A 317 -4.47 18.24 0.83
CA VAL A 317 -5.81 18.24 0.27
C VAL A 317 -6.73 17.70 1.35
N THR A 318 -7.82 18.39 1.65
CA THR A 318 -8.81 17.96 2.63
C THR A 318 -10.22 17.98 2.04
N ILE A 319 -11.08 17.14 2.59
CA ILE A 319 -12.52 17.10 2.29
C ILE A 319 -13.28 17.12 3.62
N PRO A 320 -14.02 18.20 3.92
CA PRO A 320 -14.90 18.24 5.07
C PRO A 320 -16.02 17.18 4.96
N ALA A 321 -16.41 16.61 6.09
CA ALA A 321 -17.45 15.59 6.14
C ALA A 321 -18.81 16.13 5.71
N GLY A 322 -19.51 15.36 4.87
CA GLY A 322 -20.78 15.77 4.27
C GLY A 322 -20.62 16.84 3.17
N SER A 323 -19.38 17.19 2.81
CA SER A 323 -19.09 18.11 1.72
C SER A 323 -18.57 17.38 0.49
N SER A 324 -18.69 18.06 -0.65
CA SER A 324 -18.03 17.73 -1.92
C SER A 324 -16.94 18.74 -2.27
N ASP A 325 -16.69 19.69 -1.37
CA ASP A 325 -15.68 20.73 -1.54
C ASP A 325 -14.32 20.14 -1.17
N LEU A 326 -13.48 20.00 -2.19
CA LEU A 326 -12.08 19.66 -2.05
C LEU A 326 -11.30 20.96 -1.83
N VAL A 327 -10.45 20.98 -0.81
CA VAL A 327 -9.57 22.13 -0.53
C VAL A 327 -8.14 21.64 -0.48
N GLY A 328 -7.40 21.93 -1.53
CA GLY A 328 -5.96 21.79 -1.57
C GLY A 328 -5.27 23.08 -1.16
N ARG A 329 -4.13 22.93 -0.50
CA ARG A 329 -3.24 23.98 -0.03
C ARG A 329 -1.80 23.56 -0.30
N VAL A 330 -1.03 24.43 -0.92
CA VAL A 330 0.43 24.30 -1.05
C VAL A 330 1.07 25.64 -0.68
N PRO A 331 1.92 25.70 0.35
CA PRO A 331 2.62 26.93 0.70
C PRO A 331 3.58 27.37 -0.41
N LEU A 332 3.79 28.68 -0.53
CA LEU A 332 4.73 29.29 -1.44
C LEU A 332 6.08 29.52 -0.75
N ALA A 333 7.16 29.34 -1.50
CA ALA A 333 8.51 29.75 -1.11
C ALA A 333 8.67 31.26 -1.36
N GLY A 334 8.95 32.02 -0.29
CA GLY A 334 9.19 33.46 -0.38
C GLY A 334 7.99 34.22 -0.96
N LYS A 335 8.23 35.11 -1.94
CA LYS A 335 7.16 35.92 -2.54
C LYS A 335 6.31 35.18 -3.58
N GLY A 336 6.75 34.02 -4.08
CA GLY A 336 6.04 33.24 -5.10
C GLY A 336 5.63 34.05 -6.33
N GLY A 337 6.53 34.90 -6.85
CA GLY A 337 6.18 35.91 -7.85
C GLY A 337 5.68 35.32 -9.16
N LEU A 338 6.30 34.24 -9.63
CA LEU A 338 5.90 33.55 -10.85
C LEU A 338 4.54 32.87 -10.66
N VAL A 339 4.37 32.10 -9.59
CA VAL A 339 3.14 31.33 -9.32
C VAL A 339 1.96 32.27 -9.07
N ARG A 340 2.17 33.35 -8.31
CA ARG A 340 1.16 34.40 -8.16
C ARG A 340 0.83 35.04 -9.51
N GLY A 341 1.82 35.38 -10.33
CA GLY A 341 1.58 35.94 -11.67
C GLY A 341 0.78 35.02 -12.58
N LEU A 342 1.12 33.72 -12.62
CA LEU A 342 0.41 32.70 -13.39
C LEU A 342 -1.04 32.54 -12.93
N ILE A 343 -1.28 32.51 -11.62
CA ILE A 343 -2.63 32.33 -11.05
C ILE A 343 -3.46 33.61 -11.13
N THR A 344 -2.88 34.80 -10.97
CA THR A 344 -3.63 36.06 -11.09
C THR A 344 -4.03 36.36 -12.53
N GLY A 345 -3.20 35.99 -13.51
CA GLY A 345 -3.50 36.20 -14.93
C GLY A 345 -4.14 35.00 -15.64
N CYS A 346 -4.20 33.83 -15.01
CA CYS A 346 -4.48 32.52 -15.64
C CYS A 346 -3.68 32.26 -16.92
N ALA A 347 -2.58 32.98 -17.11
CA ALA A 347 -1.80 32.97 -18.33
C ALA A 347 -0.96 31.69 -18.36
N GLY A 348 -1.08 30.92 -19.44
CA GLY A 348 -0.29 29.70 -19.64
C GLY A 348 -0.79 28.47 -18.87
N LEU A 349 -1.96 28.53 -18.22
CA LEU A 349 -2.67 27.38 -17.67
C LEU A 349 -3.69 26.86 -18.70
N PRO A 350 -3.40 25.78 -19.46
CA PRO A 350 -4.28 25.33 -20.52
C PRO A 350 -5.66 24.92 -19.98
N GLY A 351 -6.72 25.47 -20.57
CA GLY A 351 -8.09 25.17 -20.14
C GLY A 351 -8.46 25.78 -18.79
N PHE A 352 -7.82 26.88 -18.37
CA PHE A 352 -8.29 27.69 -17.26
C PHE A 352 -8.79 29.05 -17.77
N GLU A 353 -9.85 29.56 -17.15
CA GLU A 353 -10.44 30.87 -17.42
C GLU A 353 -10.44 31.72 -16.15
N ILE A 354 -10.26 33.04 -16.28
CA ILE A 354 -10.38 33.96 -15.15
C ILE A 354 -11.85 34.06 -14.74
N ALA A 355 -12.15 33.73 -13.49
CA ALA A 355 -13.47 33.89 -12.90
C ALA A 355 -13.70 35.33 -12.40
N ALA A 356 -14.96 35.68 -12.13
CA ALA A 356 -15.34 37.03 -11.68
C ALA A 356 -14.68 37.45 -10.35
N ASP A 357 -14.26 36.50 -9.53
CA ASP A 357 -13.56 36.72 -8.27
C ASP A 357 -12.02 36.71 -8.41
N GLY A 358 -11.51 36.63 -9.65
CA GLY A 358 -10.09 36.64 -9.98
C GLY A 358 -9.34 35.32 -9.81
N SER A 359 -10.03 34.19 -9.61
CA SER A 359 -9.38 32.86 -9.62
C SER A 359 -9.29 32.30 -11.03
N CYS A 360 -8.38 31.34 -11.22
CA CYS A 360 -8.38 30.52 -12.42
C CYS A 360 -9.30 29.34 -12.26
N GLN A 361 -10.34 29.24 -13.09
CA GLN A 361 -11.28 28.15 -13.07
C GLN A 361 -11.10 27.20 -14.24
N THR A 362 -11.16 25.90 -13.98
CA THR A 362 -11.32 24.91 -15.04
C THR A 362 -12.74 24.98 -15.63
N PRO A 363 -12.97 24.47 -16.86
CA PRO A 363 -14.27 23.97 -17.28
C PRO A 363 -14.87 23.04 -16.23
N ALA A 364 -16.18 22.85 -16.28
CA ALA A 364 -16.83 21.87 -15.43
C ALA A 364 -16.21 20.50 -15.71
N LEU A 365 -15.59 19.91 -14.70
CA LEU A 365 -15.03 18.57 -14.79
C LEU A 365 -16.20 17.60 -14.96
N PRO A 366 -16.29 16.85 -16.06
CA PRO A 366 -17.43 15.96 -16.32
C PRO A 366 -17.74 15.03 -15.14
N GLN A 367 -16.70 14.56 -14.45
CA GLN A 367 -16.78 13.65 -13.32
C GLN A 367 -17.26 14.28 -12.01
N LEU A 368 -17.04 15.59 -11.79
CA LEU A 368 -17.48 16.28 -10.58
C LEU A 368 -18.74 17.11 -10.79
N GLY A 369 -19.09 17.38 -12.06
CA GLY A 369 -20.11 18.38 -12.40
C GLY A 369 -19.76 19.78 -11.87
N ARG A 370 -18.47 20.05 -11.61
CA ARG A 370 -17.98 21.24 -10.88
C ARG A 370 -16.71 21.79 -11.51
N ARG A 371 -16.51 23.08 -11.33
CA ARG A 371 -15.28 23.79 -11.70
C ARG A 371 -14.31 23.79 -10.51
N LEU A 372 -13.04 23.51 -10.76
CA LEU A 372 -11.98 23.74 -9.78
C LEU A 372 -11.42 25.13 -10.00
N SER A 373 -11.19 25.85 -8.91
CA SER A 373 -10.54 27.16 -8.88
C SER A 373 -9.13 27.01 -8.34
N LEU A 374 -8.18 27.76 -8.89
CA LEU A 374 -6.87 28.04 -8.34
C LEU A 374 -6.84 29.50 -7.89
N TRP A 375 -6.44 29.75 -6.65
CA TRP A 375 -6.30 31.12 -6.14
C TRP A 375 -5.16 31.22 -5.14
N ILE A 376 -4.74 32.46 -4.89
CA ILE A 376 -3.75 32.79 -3.87
C ILE A 376 -4.48 33.24 -2.61
N ASP A 377 -4.12 32.66 -1.47
CA ASP A 377 -4.61 33.07 -0.16
C ASP A 377 -3.42 33.24 0.79
N GLY A 378 -3.06 34.49 1.09
CA GLY A 378 -1.85 34.80 1.84
C GLY A 378 -0.61 34.25 1.11
N ASP A 379 0.10 33.32 1.74
CA ASP A 379 1.28 32.64 1.22
C ASP A 379 1.00 31.23 0.71
N ASP A 380 -0.27 30.89 0.49
CA ASP A 380 -0.68 29.59 -0.02
C ASP A 380 -1.26 29.69 -1.43
N VAL A 381 -0.89 28.72 -2.26
CA VAL A 381 -1.69 28.34 -3.43
C VAL A 381 -2.80 27.43 -2.95
N ARG A 382 -4.04 27.80 -3.27
CA ARG A 382 -5.20 26.97 -2.99
C ARG A 382 -5.81 26.44 -4.27
N VAL A 383 -6.30 25.20 -4.19
CA VAL A 383 -7.09 24.55 -5.25
C VAL A 383 -8.39 24.03 -4.67
N GLY A 384 -9.52 24.22 -5.34
CA GLY A 384 -10.79 23.74 -4.83
C GLY A 384 -12.01 24.40 -5.44
N THR A 385 -13.19 24.08 -4.94
CA THR A 385 -14.41 24.82 -5.24
C THR A 385 -14.39 26.09 -4.40
N ARG A 386 -14.09 27.26 -4.98
CA ARG A 386 -13.91 28.55 -4.25
C ARG A 386 -15.18 29.09 -3.54
N ARG A 387 -16.19 28.25 -3.30
CA ARG A 387 -17.29 28.54 -2.37
C ARG A 387 -16.72 28.60 -0.95
N GLN A 388 -17.39 29.31 -0.04
CA GLN A 388 -17.07 29.24 1.39
C GLN A 388 -16.95 27.76 1.77
N VAL A 389 -15.75 27.35 2.18
CA VAL A 389 -15.46 25.96 2.54
C VAL A 389 -16.49 25.55 3.57
N ALA A 390 -17.35 24.59 3.23
CA ALA A 390 -18.33 24.10 4.17
C ALA A 390 -17.61 23.65 5.44
N ALA A 391 -18.09 24.08 6.62
CA ALA A 391 -17.47 23.77 7.91
C ALA A 391 -17.38 22.26 8.21
N GLY A 392 -17.97 21.41 7.36
CA GLY A 392 -18.14 19.98 7.58
C GLY A 392 -19.19 19.71 8.65
N VAL A 393 -19.75 18.51 8.64
CA VAL A 393 -20.57 18.02 9.74
C VAL A 393 -19.65 17.32 10.74
N PRO A 394 -19.79 17.51 12.06
CA PRO A 394 -18.92 16.86 13.04
C PRO A 394 -18.86 15.34 12.84
N LEU A 395 -17.68 14.82 12.51
CA LEU A 395 -17.44 13.40 12.27
C LEU A 395 -16.14 13.01 12.97
N PRO A 396 -16.19 12.13 13.98
CA PRO A 396 -14.97 11.63 14.61
C PRO A 396 -14.13 10.85 13.60
N MET A 397 -12.81 11.07 13.64
CA MET A 397 -11.87 10.20 12.94
C MET A 397 -11.93 8.80 13.51
N THR A 398 -11.68 7.83 12.65
CA THR A 398 -11.42 6.45 13.04
C THR A 398 -10.01 6.35 13.64
N SER A 399 -9.67 5.19 14.21
CA SER A 399 -8.32 4.94 14.72
C SER A 399 -7.25 5.11 13.64
N ILE A 400 -7.51 4.65 12.41
CA ILE A 400 -6.55 4.81 11.32
C ILE A 400 -6.47 6.25 10.81
N GLY A 401 -7.59 6.96 10.70
CA GLY A 401 -7.59 8.37 10.32
C GLY A 401 -6.76 9.20 11.29
N ALA A 402 -6.94 8.97 12.60
CA ALA A 402 -6.18 9.62 13.65
C ALA A 402 -4.68 9.26 13.61
N GLU A 403 -4.34 7.98 13.39
CA GLU A 403 -2.94 7.56 13.24
C GLU A 403 -2.25 8.27 12.07
N LEU A 404 -2.90 8.29 10.90
CA LEU A 404 -2.35 8.89 9.69
C LEU A 404 -2.24 10.41 9.78
N ALA A 405 -3.19 11.07 10.46
CA ALA A 405 -3.18 12.51 10.69
C ALA A 405 -2.15 12.95 11.75
N GLY A 406 -1.68 12.03 12.60
CA GLY A 406 -0.78 12.30 13.73
C GLY A 406 0.64 12.74 13.38
N GLY A 407 0.93 13.11 12.13
CA GLY A 407 2.21 13.72 11.74
C GLY A 407 3.40 12.76 11.81
N ARG A 408 3.22 11.48 11.44
CA ARG A 408 4.31 10.49 11.42
C ARG A 408 4.80 10.12 10.02
N TYR A 409 4.02 10.43 8.99
CA TYR A 409 4.23 9.96 7.63
C TYR A 409 4.59 11.11 6.69
N ASN A 410 5.56 10.89 5.81
CA ASN A 410 5.92 11.85 4.76
C ASN A 410 4.86 11.90 3.67
N LEU A 411 4.12 10.82 3.44
CA LEU A 411 2.92 10.80 2.62
C LEU A 411 1.82 10.12 3.43
N ALA A 412 0.69 10.79 3.61
CA ALA A 412 -0.48 10.22 4.27
C ALA A 412 -1.73 10.54 3.46
N ALA A 413 -2.53 9.53 3.17
CA ALA A 413 -3.84 9.68 2.57
C ALA A 413 -4.85 8.89 3.38
N TRP A 414 -5.99 9.49 3.66
CA TRP A 414 -7.08 8.84 4.34
C TRP A 414 -8.39 9.30 3.74
N GLY A 415 -9.35 8.39 3.67
CA GLY A 415 -10.70 8.71 3.26
C GLY A 415 -11.67 7.76 3.93
N ARG A 416 -12.84 8.30 4.23
CA ARG A 416 -14.00 7.58 4.73
C ARG A 416 -15.22 8.05 3.97
N GLY A 417 -16.08 7.13 3.57
CA GLY A 417 -17.30 7.46 2.82
C GLY A 417 -17.85 6.27 2.09
N LEU A 418 -18.98 6.46 1.43
CA LEU A 418 -19.55 5.43 0.57
C LEU A 418 -18.99 5.57 -0.85
N MET A 419 -18.44 4.49 -1.40
CA MET A 419 -18.11 4.39 -2.82
C MET A 419 -19.33 3.95 -3.67
N LEU A 420 -20.52 3.91 -3.06
CA LEU A 420 -21.80 3.66 -3.73
C LEU A 420 -22.15 4.90 -4.57
N GLY A 421 -22.18 4.74 -5.89
CA GLY A 421 -22.38 5.86 -6.83
C GLY A 421 -21.24 6.11 -7.81
N LEU A 422 -20.16 5.33 -7.76
CA LEU A 422 -19.07 5.37 -8.76
C LEU A 422 -19.44 4.78 -10.13
N GLU A 423 -20.73 4.71 -10.46
CA GLU A 423 -21.22 4.26 -11.77
C GLU A 423 -20.70 5.16 -12.89
N GLY A 424 -20.52 6.45 -12.61
CA GLY A 424 -19.86 7.39 -13.53
C GLY A 424 -18.41 6.99 -13.84
N LEU A 425 -17.73 6.29 -12.92
CA LEU A 425 -16.37 5.79 -13.11
C LEU A 425 -16.36 4.54 -13.99
N ALA A 426 -17.38 3.67 -13.86
CA ALA A 426 -17.58 2.54 -14.77
C ALA A 426 -17.87 3.01 -16.21
N ALA A 427 -18.60 4.11 -16.37
CA ALA A 427 -18.85 4.73 -17.68
C ALA A 427 -17.58 5.29 -18.37
N MET A 428 -16.49 5.47 -17.63
CA MET A 428 -15.19 5.91 -18.17
C MET A 428 -14.31 4.75 -18.65
N VAL A 429 -14.67 3.51 -18.31
CA VAL A 429 -13.92 2.31 -18.70
C VAL A 429 -14.48 1.79 -20.03
N PRO A 430 -13.69 1.71 -21.12
CA PRO A 430 -14.14 1.15 -22.39
C PRO A 430 -14.71 -0.27 -22.23
N GLY A 431 -15.77 -0.58 -22.99
CA GLY A 431 -16.70 -1.69 -22.72
C GLY A 431 -16.09 -3.08 -22.48
N GLU A 432 -15.02 -3.47 -23.17
CA GLU A 432 -14.39 -4.78 -22.94
C GLU A 432 -13.65 -4.88 -21.60
N ILE A 433 -13.09 -3.78 -21.11
CA ILE A 433 -12.43 -3.72 -19.80
C ILE A 433 -13.47 -3.73 -18.69
N ALA A 434 -14.68 -3.21 -18.96
CA ALA A 434 -15.75 -3.11 -17.98
C ALA A 434 -16.21 -4.48 -17.47
N ASP A 435 -16.38 -5.48 -18.35
CA ASP A 435 -16.85 -6.81 -17.95
C ASP A 435 -15.85 -7.55 -17.06
N GLN A 436 -14.55 -7.44 -17.35
CA GLN A 436 -13.49 -8.03 -16.54
C GLN A 436 -13.27 -7.23 -15.24
N ALA A 437 -13.46 -5.92 -15.27
CA ALA A 437 -13.29 -5.04 -14.11
C ALA A 437 -14.49 -5.04 -13.17
N MET A 438 -15.69 -5.41 -13.64
CA MET A 438 -16.93 -5.29 -12.86
C MET A 438 -16.87 -5.98 -11.48
N PRO A 439 -16.34 -7.20 -11.34
CA PRO A 439 -16.17 -7.83 -10.02
C PRO A 439 -15.24 -7.02 -9.10
N SER A 440 -14.18 -6.43 -9.66
CA SER A 440 -13.25 -5.58 -8.90
C SER A 440 -13.91 -4.26 -8.51
N LEU A 441 -14.71 -3.66 -9.39
CA LEU A 441 -15.48 -2.46 -9.09
C LEU A 441 -16.54 -2.71 -8.00
N LEU A 442 -17.23 -3.85 -8.05
CA LEU A 442 -18.17 -4.27 -7.00
C LEU A 442 -17.47 -4.45 -5.65
N LEU A 443 -16.25 -4.99 -5.64
CA LEU A 443 -15.43 -5.12 -4.44
C LEU A 443 -14.99 -3.76 -3.91
N LEU A 444 -14.51 -2.87 -4.78
CA LEU A 444 -14.12 -1.50 -4.42
C LEU A 444 -15.29 -0.72 -3.83
N GLN A 445 -16.52 -0.93 -4.32
CA GLN A 445 -17.73 -0.32 -3.75
C GLN A 445 -18.01 -0.73 -2.30
N GLN A 446 -17.47 -1.87 -1.84
CA GLN A 446 -17.62 -2.31 -0.45
C GLN A 446 -16.67 -1.56 0.50
N ILE A 447 -15.63 -0.90 -0.02
CA ILE A 447 -14.68 -0.14 0.79
C ILE A 447 -15.37 1.12 1.29
N THR A 448 -15.43 1.28 2.61
CA THR A 448 -16.00 2.46 3.26
C THR A 448 -14.95 3.34 3.93
N GLU A 449 -13.71 2.85 4.01
CA GLU A 449 -12.58 3.64 4.44
C GLU A 449 -11.28 3.04 3.90
N PHE A 450 -10.36 3.92 3.49
CA PHE A 450 -9.02 3.56 3.04
C PHE A 450 -8.00 4.53 3.63
N GLY A 451 -6.90 3.97 4.11
CA GLY A 451 -5.76 4.71 4.64
C GLY A 451 -4.47 4.23 3.99
N LEU A 452 -3.58 5.16 3.67
CA LEU A 452 -2.23 4.92 3.19
C LEU A 452 -1.29 5.87 3.92
N GLY A 453 -0.22 5.35 4.51
CA GLY A 453 0.86 6.14 5.10
C GLY A 453 2.20 5.60 4.63
N VAL A 454 3.11 6.48 4.22
CA VAL A 454 4.50 6.15 3.89
C VAL A 454 5.43 7.08 4.65
N LYS A 455 6.38 6.48 5.35
CA LYS A 455 7.45 7.15 6.07
C LYS A 455 8.79 6.74 5.49
N PHE A 456 9.62 7.72 5.19
CA PHE A 456 11.00 7.53 4.80
C PHE A 456 11.88 7.82 6.02
N ASP A 457 12.67 6.85 6.43
CA ASP A 457 13.75 6.99 7.42
C ASP A 457 15.09 6.92 6.67
N SER A 458 16.21 7.29 7.31
CA SER A 458 17.53 7.19 6.67
C SER A 458 17.92 5.77 6.23
N ASP A 459 17.39 4.76 6.91
CA ASP A 459 17.74 3.34 6.76
C ASP A 459 16.53 2.43 6.46
N ALA A 460 15.34 3.01 6.26
CA ALA A 460 14.14 2.24 6.02
C ALA A 460 13.03 3.04 5.33
N VAL A 461 12.10 2.31 4.72
CA VAL A 461 10.77 2.81 4.36
C VAL A 461 9.74 2.04 5.15
N SER A 462 8.89 2.75 5.87
CA SER A 462 7.76 2.16 6.59
C SER A 462 6.45 2.56 5.90
N GLY A 463 5.54 1.62 5.80
CA GLY A 463 4.23 1.82 5.19
C GLY A 463 3.12 1.31 6.10
N VAL A 464 1.96 1.95 6.01
CA VAL A 464 0.69 1.40 6.49
C VAL A 464 -0.32 1.51 5.36
N ILE A 465 -1.07 0.42 5.15
CA ILE A 465 -2.25 0.39 4.28
C ILE A 465 -3.38 -0.12 5.15
N ALA A 466 -4.48 0.59 5.19
CA ALA A 466 -5.67 0.16 5.91
C ALA A 466 -6.86 0.19 4.99
N LEU A 467 -7.72 -0.80 5.15
CA LEU A 467 -9.00 -0.87 4.48
C LEU A 467 -10.07 -1.24 5.49
N ARG A 468 -11.22 -0.61 5.36
CA ARG A 468 -12.44 -1.00 6.05
C ARG A 468 -13.56 -1.11 5.03
N THR A 469 -14.39 -2.12 5.22
CA THR A 469 -15.53 -2.40 4.34
C THR A 469 -16.85 -2.22 5.08
N VAL A 470 -17.95 -2.22 4.33
CA VAL A 470 -19.32 -2.28 4.87
C VAL A 470 -19.50 -3.45 5.84
N PHE A 471 -18.71 -4.51 5.71
CA PHE A 471 -18.77 -5.69 6.56
C PHE A 471 -18.27 -5.47 8.00
N THR A 472 -17.73 -4.30 8.34
CA THR A 472 -17.50 -3.93 9.74
C THR A 472 -18.78 -3.67 10.54
N ASN A 473 -19.93 -3.59 9.86
CA ASN A 473 -21.21 -3.38 10.50
C ASN A 473 -21.78 -4.69 11.09
N PRO A 474 -22.63 -4.60 12.13
CA PRO A 474 -23.36 -5.76 12.65
C PRO A 474 -24.30 -6.41 11.62
N ASP A 475 -24.66 -7.67 11.84
CA ASP A 475 -25.44 -8.50 10.90
C ASP A 475 -26.80 -7.89 10.53
N ASP A 476 -27.47 -7.18 11.43
CA ASP A 476 -28.76 -6.54 11.19
C ASP A 476 -28.66 -5.33 10.24
N VAL A 477 -27.55 -4.58 10.33
CA VAL A 477 -27.20 -3.53 9.37
C VAL A 477 -26.87 -4.14 8.02
N LEU A 478 -26.07 -5.21 8.00
CA LEU A 478 -25.71 -5.92 6.76
C LEU A 478 -26.95 -6.48 6.07
N ALA A 479 -27.84 -7.13 6.81
CA ALA A 479 -29.11 -7.62 6.28
C ALA A 479 -29.96 -6.49 5.68
N ALA A 480 -29.95 -5.30 6.28
CA ALA A 480 -30.69 -4.15 5.78
C ALA A 480 -30.10 -3.57 4.49
N ILE A 481 -28.78 -3.57 4.32
CA ILE A 481 -28.12 -3.06 3.10
C ILE A 481 -27.90 -4.13 2.03
N GLN A 482 -28.03 -5.42 2.36
CA GLN A 482 -27.79 -6.52 1.44
C GLN A 482 -28.52 -6.36 0.09
N PRO A 483 -29.81 -5.96 0.03
CA PRO A 483 -30.48 -5.74 -1.25
C PRO A 483 -29.80 -4.67 -2.11
N ALA A 484 -29.28 -3.60 -1.49
CA ALA A 484 -28.55 -2.55 -2.17
C ALA A 484 -27.16 -3.02 -2.63
N LEU A 485 -26.49 -3.90 -1.87
CA LEU A 485 -25.19 -4.45 -2.27
C LEU A 485 -25.30 -5.43 -3.45
N THR A 486 -26.42 -6.16 -3.56
CA THR A 486 -26.65 -7.14 -4.64
C THR A 486 -27.46 -6.61 -5.81
N ALA A 487 -27.98 -5.39 -5.73
CA ALA A 487 -28.71 -4.78 -6.83
C ALA A 487 -27.79 -4.64 -8.07
N PRO A 488 -28.30 -4.91 -9.29
CA PRO A 488 -27.53 -4.72 -10.51
C PRO A 488 -26.96 -3.30 -10.62
N ILE A 489 -25.75 -3.19 -11.18
CA ILE A 489 -25.19 -1.88 -11.58
C ILE A 489 -25.86 -1.47 -12.89
N GLY A 490 -26.35 -0.24 -12.97
CA GLY A 490 -26.95 0.29 -14.19
C GLY A 490 -27.46 1.72 -14.04
N PRO A 491 -27.86 2.39 -15.14
CA PRO A 491 -28.37 3.76 -15.08
C PRO A 491 -29.52 3.90 -14.06
N GLY A 492 -29.34 4.79 -13.08
CA GLY A 492 -30.32 5.04 -12.02
C GLY A 492 -30.29 4.07 -10.83
N ALA A 493 -29.54 2.97 -10.92
CA ALA A 493 -29.39 2.01 -9.82
C ALA A 493 -28.62 2.62 -8.64
N ALA A 494 -27.60 3.46 -8.89
CA ALA A 494 -26.84 4.13 -7.82
C ALA A 494 -27.75 4.89 -6.87
N GLN A 495 -28.71 5.65 -7.39
CA GLN A 495 -29.56 6.50 -6.57
C GLN A 495 -30.45 5.65 -5.65
N ALA A 496 -31.04 4.57 -6.18
CA ALA A 496 -31.87 3.65 -5.39
C ALA A 496 -31.03 2.91 -4.32
N ARG A 497 -29.82 2.48 -4.68
CA ARG A 497 -28.88 1.82 -3.75
C ARG A 497 -28.44 2.78 -2.64
N LEU A 498 -28.09 4.01 -2.99
CA LEU A 498 -27.71 5.05 -2.03
C LEU A 498 -28.87 5.35 -1.07
N ALA A 499 -30.09 5.55 -1.59
CA ALA A 499 -31.27 5.79 -0.76
C ALA A 499 -31.55 4.63 0.22
N ALA A 500 -31.39 3.37 -0.22
CA ALA A 500 -31.52 2.21 0.65
C ALA A 500 -30.46 2.19 1.77
N VAL A 501 -29.22 2.57 1.46
CA VAL A 501 -28.14 2.65 2.44
C VAL A 501 -28.32 3.83 3.41
N GLU A 502 -28.80 4.98 2.94
CA GLU A 502 -29.17 6.11 3.79
C GLU A 502 -30.32 5.77 4.75
N ALA A 503 -31.32 5.03 4.27
CA ALA A 503 -32.42 4.53 5.10
C ALA A 503 -31.90 3.57 6.18
N ALA A 504 -30.97 2.66 5.84
CA ALA A 504 -30.33 1.79 6.81
C ALA A 504 -29.48 2.56 7.83
N ALA A 505 -28.67 3.52 7.39
CA ALA A 505 -27.89 4.39 8.28
C ALA A 505 -28.77 5.18 9.27
N THR A 506 -29.92 5.66 8.81
CA THR A 506 -30.92 6.34 9.66
C THR A 506 -31.51 5.38 10.70
N LYS A 507 -31.80 4.14 10.30
CA LYS A 507 -32.30 3.09 11.20
C LYS A 507 -31.26 2.65 12.23
N PHE A 508 -29.97 2.70 11.89
CA PHE A 508 -28.87 2.23 12.73
C PHE A 508 -27.82 3.33 12.99
N PRO A 509 -28.16 4.40 13.74
CA PRO A 509 -27.33 5.61 13.84
C PRO A 509 -26.01 5.43 14.57
N SER A 510 -25.87 4.37 15.38
CA SER A 510 -24.62 4.02 16.08
C SER A 510 -23.69 3.12 15.26
N SER A 511 -24.12 2.67 14.08
CA SER A 511 -23.33 1.78 13.24
C SER A 511 -22.19 2.53 12.54
N PRO A 512 -21.08 1.85 12.19
CA PRO A 512 -20.05 2.40 11.32
C PRO A 512 -20.61 2.98 10.01
N LEU A 513 -21.63 2.34 9.43
CA LEU A 513 -22.32 2.77 8.21
C LEU A 513 -22.91 4.18 8.32
N ALA A 514 -23.49 4.54 9.47
CA ALA A 514 -24.07 5.86 9.66
C ALA A 514 -23.02 6.97 9.56
N GLY A 515 -21.82 6.75 10.11
CA GLY A 515 -20.71 7.67 9.93
C GLY A 515 -20.13 7.66 8.50
N ASP A 516 -20.22 6.55 7.77
CA ASP A 516 -19.80 6.46 6.37
C ASP A 516 -20.74 7.24 5.44
N VAL A 517 -22.06 7.16 5.66
CA VAL A 517 -23.06 8.01 5.00
C VAL A 517 -22.82 9.49 5.31
N LYS A 518 -22.59 9.81 6.59
CA LYS A 518 -22.34 11.19 7.04
C LYS A 518 -21.07 11.79 6.43
N ALA A 519 -20.04 10.97 6.20
CA ALA A 519 -18.82 11.41 5.53
C ALA A 519 -19.09 11.84 4.08
N GLY A 520 -20.05 11.20 3.41
CA GLY A 520 -20.47 11.48 2.04
C GLY A 520 -19.65 10.74 0.99
N PRO A 521 -20.06 10.79 -0.30
CA PRO A 521 -19.44 10.00 -1.36
C PRO A 521 -18.04 10.48 -1.76
N PHE A 522 -17.68 11.72 -1.43
CA PHE A 522 -16.39 12.32 -1.78
C PHE A 522 -15.30 12.08 -0.74
N GLY A 523 -15.61 11.61 0.46
CA GLY A 523 -14.61 11.42 1.50
C GLY A 523 -13.49 10.43 1.12
N MET A 524 -13.77 9.49 0.22
CA MET A 524 -12.79 8.53 -0.31
C MET A 524 -11.89 9.10 -1.43
N THR A 525 -12.19 10.29 -1.97
CA THR A 525 -11.47 10.86 -3.11
C THR A 525 -9.98 11.07 -2.85
N PRO A 526 -9.51 11.63 -1.72
CA PRO A 526 -8.09 11.89 -1.50
C PRO A 526 -7.27 10.60 -1.42
N ALA A 527 -7.80 9.60 -0.70
CA ALA A 527 -7.28 8.24 -0.63
C ALA A 527 -7.16 7.58 -2.02
N THR A 528 -8.22 7.67 -2.82
CA THR A 528 -8.27 7.08 -4.17
C THR A 528 -7.29 7.79 -5.12
N PHE A 529 -7.15 9.11 -5.01
CA PHE A 529 -6.18 9.89 -5.78
C PHE A 529 -4.75 9.49 -5.43
N ALA A 530 -4.42 9.33 -4.14
CA ALA A 530 -3.10 8.88 -3.70
C ALA A 530 -2.77 7.49 -4.26
N LEU A 531 -3.74 6.57 -4.23
CA LEU A 531 -3.59 5.24 -4.82
C LEU A 531 -3.39 5.31 -6.34
N GLY A 532 -4.16 6.14 -7.05
CA GLY A 532 -4.02 6.36 -8.49
C GLY A 532 -2.67 6.95 -8.88
N ALA A 533 -2.19 7.94 -8.12
CA ALA A 533 -0.87 8.54 -8.32
C ALA A 533 0.26 7.52 -8.07
N ALA A 534 0.16 6.76 -6.98
CA ALA A 534 1.13 5.69 -6.68
C ALA A 534 1.14 4.62 -7.79
N ALA A 535 -0.03 4.20 -8.27
CA ALA A 535 -0.15 3.25 -9.37
C ALA A 535 0.44 3.79 -10.68
N ALA A 536 0.20 5.06 -11.01
CA ALA A 536 0.73 5.71 -12.21
C ALA A 536 2.26 5.76 -12.23
N VAL A 537 2.91 5.83 -11.06
CA VAL A 537 4.38 5.78 -10.95
C VAL A 537 4.89 4.32 -10.89
N ALA A 538 4.24 3.48 -10.09
CA ALA A 538 4.69 2.11 -9.84
C ALA A 538 4.54 1.18 -11.06
N ILE A 539 3.43 1.28 -11.79
CA ILE A 539 3.12 0.39 -12.92
C ILE A 539 4.17 0.52 -14.04
N PRO A 540 4.52 1.72 -14.55
CA PRO A 540 5.55 1.85 -15.58
C PRO A 540 6.93 1.38 -15.10
N ALA A 541 7.30 1.67 -13.85
CA ALA A 541 8.56 1.21 -13.27
C ALA A 541 8.62 -0.32 -13.21
N PHE A 542 7.53 -0.95 -12.80
CA PHE A 542 7.40 -2.41 -12.77
C PHE A 542 7.42 -3.03 -14.17
N VAL A 543 6.73 -2.45 -15.16
CA VAL A 543 6.77 -2.89 -16.56
C VAL A 543 8.19 -2.79 -17.12
N LYS A 544 8.90 -1.67 -16.85
CA LYS A 544 10.30 -1.50 -17.25
C LYS A 544 11.22 -2.54 -16.60
N TYR A 545 10.97 -2.86 -15.33
CA TYR A 545 11.67 -3.92 -14.62
C TYR A 545 11.42 -5.29 -15.24
N GLN A 546 10.16 -5.67 -15.47
CA GLN A 546 9.82 -6.95 -16.10
C GLN A 546 10.45 -7.09 -17.49
N ARG A 547 10.47 -6.01 -18.29
CA ARG A 547 11.14 -6.01 -19.61
C ARG A 547 12.65 -6.26 -19.48
N ARG A 548 13.31 -5.67 -18.47
CA ARG A 548 14.74 -5.92 -18.20
C ARG A 548 15.01 -7.34 -17.71
N ALA A 549 14.13 -7.89 -16.87
CA ALA A 549 14.26 -9.25 -16.35
C ALA A 549 13.94 -10.32 -17.41
N ALA A 550 13.08 -10.00 -18.39
CA ALA A 550 12.76 -10.87 -19.51
C ALA A 550 13.78 -10.76 -20.66
N ALA A 551 14.57 -9.69 -20.72
CA ALA A 551 15.67 -9.59 -21.68
C ALA A 551 16.67 -10.72 -21.39
N PRO A 552 17.06 -11.52 -22.41
CA PRO A 552 18.07 -12.55 -22.22
C PRO A 552 19.35 -11.88 -21.69
N PRO A 553 20.07 -12.52 -20.74
CA PRO A 553 21.36 -12.00 -20.32
C PRO A 553 22.24 -11.83 -21.57
N PRO A 554 23.03 -10.76 -21.65
CA PRO A 554 23.96 -10.59 -22.77
C PRO A 554 24.79 -11.87 -22.90
N ALA A 555 24.86 -12.41 -24.12
CA ALA A 555 25.58 -13.65 -24.36
C ALA A 555 27.01 -13.49 -23.82
N PRO A 556 27.50 -14.43 -22.98
CA PRO A 556 28.87 -14.35 -22.47
C PRO A 556 29.82 -14.45 -23.66
N GLY A 557 30.47 -13.33 -24.01
CA GLY A 557 31.41 -13.23 -25.15
C GLY A 557 30.87 -12.58 -26.42
N GLY A 558 29.73 -11.88 -26.36
CA GLY A 558 29.08 -11.26 -27.53
C GLY A 558 29.36 -9.78 -27.77
N GLU A 559 30.40 -9.16 -27.18
CA GLU A 559 30.95 -7.96 -27.83
C GLU A 559 31.64 -8.50 -29.08
N SER A 560 30.97 -8.39 -30.23
CA SER A 560 31.57 -8.88 -31.46
C SER A 560 32.92 -8.17 -31.61
N ALA A 561 33.97 -8.89 -32.03
CA ALA A 561 35.25 -8.25 -32.31
C ALA A 561 35.10 -7.05 -33.27
N ARG A 562 33.99 -6.98 -34.03
CA ARG A 562 33.53 -5.84 -34.80
C ARG A 562 33.05 -4.64 -33.97
N ASP A 563 32.25 -4.81 -32.91
CA ASP A 563 31.80 -3.68 -32.07
C ASP A 563 32.96 -3.08 -31.27
N PHE A 564 33.88 -3.93 -30.82
CA PHE A 564 35.12 -3.46 -30.17
C PHE A 564 36.07 -2.81 -31.19
N ALA A 565 36.20 -3.37 -32.41
CA ALA A 565 36.98 -2.78 -33.49
C ALA A 565 36.36 -1.48 -34.03
N ASP A 566 35.04 -1.35 -34.11
CA ASP A 566 34.34 -0.13 -34.54
C ASP A 566 34.43 0.97 -33.48
N ARG A 567 34.54 0.61 -32.20
CA ARG A 567 34.88 1.55 -31.12
C ARG A 567 36.34 2.00 -31.15
N LEU A 568 37.26 1.09 -31.49
CA LEU A 568 38.67 1.44 -31.72
C LEU A 568 38.87 2.24 -33.00
N ALA A 569 38.10 1.96 -34.05
CA ALA A 569 38.20 2.62 -35.36
C ALA A 569 37.45 3.97 -35.43
N ASN A 570 36.51 4.24 -34.51
CA ASN A 570 35.82 5.53 -34.39
C ASN A 570 36.12 6.22 -33.06
N SER A 571 37.18 5.81 -32.35
CA SER A 571 37.78 6.67 -31.34
C SER A 571 38.42 7.83 -32.09
N PRO A 572 38.01 9.09 -31.86
CA PRO A 572 38.70 10.21 -32.46
C PRO A 572 40.16 10.17 -31.99
N ASP A 573 41.08 10.09 -32.93
CA ASP A 573 42.49 10.34 -32.69
C ASP A 573 42.61 11.81 -32.24
N ASP A 574 42.65 12.02 -30.93
CA ASP A 574 43.11 13.27 -30.31
C ASP A 574 44.66 13.28 -30.34
N ASP A 575 45.23 13.30 -31.55
CA ASP A 575 46.66 13.53 -31.77
C ASP A 575 46.84 14.42 -33.01
N ASP A 576 46.74 15.75 -32.81
CA ASP A 576 47.41 16.72 -33.64
C ASP A 576 48.12 17.75 -32.72
N ASP A 577 49.42 17.88 -33.00
CA ASP A 577 50.33 18.99 -32.69
C ASP A 577 51.08 19.02 -31.35
N ASP A 578 52.08 18.14 -31.26
CA ASP A 578 53.41 18.50 -30.74
C ASP A 578 54.17 19.29 -31.84
N ASP A 579 54.51 20.55 -31.56
CA ASP A 579 55.73 21.15 -32.10
C ASP A 579 56.38 22.09 -31.08
N ASP A 580 57.69 21.90 -30.96
CA ASP A 580 58.74 22.75 -30.39
C ASP A 580 59.03 22.80 -28.87
N ALA A 581 60.14 22.13 -28.54
CA ALA A 581 60.93 22.23 -27.32
C ALA A 581 61.84 23.50 -27.30
N PRO A 582 62.81 23.63 -26.37
CA PRO A 582 62.68 24.41 -25.15
C PRO A 582 63.58 25.65 -25.12
N GLY A 583 63.15 26.72 -24.45
CA GLY A 583 63.94 27.95 -24.32
C GLY A 583 63.63 28.73 -23.05
N SER A 584 64.64 28.83 -22.21
CA SER A 584 64.75 29.60 -20.98
C SER A 584 64.37 31.09 -21.08
N ASP A 585 64.00 31.62 -19.92
CA ASP A 585 64.36 32.94 -19.40
C ASP A 585 63.52 34.19 -19.76
N LEU A 586 63.18 34.89 -18.67
CA LEU A 586 63.11 36.34 -18.51
C LEU A 586 62.10 37.15 -19.34
N GLY A 587 61.02 37.52 -18.65
CA GLY A 587 60.89 38.92 -18.24
C GLY A 587 59.97 39.84 -19.06
N ARG A 588 59.17 40.58 -18.28
CA ARG A 588 59.05 42.05 -18.33
C ARG A 588 58.09 42.69 -19.36
N VAL A 589 56.99 43.21 -18.78
CA VAL A 589 56.42 44.57 -18.92
C VAL A 589 55.72 44.99 -20.21
N GLY A 590 54.54 45.59 -19.99
CA GLY A 590 53.95 46.67 -20.80
C GLY A 590 52.98 46.17 -21.86
N GLY A 591 51.78 46.72 -22.05
CA GLY A 591 51.27 48.05 -21.73
C GLY A 591 50.47 48.55 -22.93
N GLY A 592 49.33 49.19 -22.69
CA GLY A 592 48.55 49.94 -23.70
C GLY A 592 47.55 49.09 -24.49
N SER A 593 46.24 49.36 -24.52
CA SER A 593 45.44 50.59 -24.70
C SER A 593 44.88 50.68 -26.12
N ALA A 594 43.56 50.95 -26.16
CA ALA A 594 42.79 51.59 -27.23
C ALA A 594 42.57 50.78 -28.52
N ALA A 595 41.52 50.96 -29.31
CA ALA A 595 40.20 51.59 -29.20
C ALA A 595 39.55 51.42 -30.59
N GLY A 596 38.22 51.43 -30.64
CA GLY A 596 37.44 51.73 -31.86
C GLY A 596 37.22 50.55 -32.81
N SER A 597 36.15 50.48 -33.58
CA SER A 597 34.97 51.34 -33.75
C SER A 597 34.06 50.68 -34.80
N ALA A 598 32.75 50.85 -34.62
CA ALA A 598 31.69 50.98 -35.65
C ALA A 598 31.43 49.84 -36.67
N SER A 599 30.25 49.20 -36.51
CA SER A 599 29.06 49.09 -37.42
C SER A 599 29.14 49.56 -38.89
N PRO A 600 28.09 49.33 -39.72
CA PRO A 600 27.08 48.23 -39.81
C PRO A 600 26.82 47.80 -41.28
N SER A 601 25.98 46.78 -41.52
CA SER A 601 24.80 46.84 -42.43
C SER A 601 24.19 45.46 -42.70
N ALA A 602 22.85 45.44 -42.73
CA ALA A 602 21.90 44.33 -42.92
C ALA A 602 21.86 43.82 -44.39
N PRO A 603 20.89 42.99 -44.86
CA PRO A 603 19.47 42.85 -44.49
C PRO A 603 19.13 41.70 -43.52
#